data_AF-A0A9E2V876-F1
#
_entry.id   AF-A0A9E2V876-F1
#
_cell.length_a   1.000
_cell.length_b   1.000
_cell.length_c   1.000
_cell.angle_alpha   90.00
_cell.angle_beta   90.00
_cell.angle_gamma   90.00
#
_symmetry.space_group_name_H-M   'P 1'
#
loop_
_entity.id
_entity.type
_entity.pdbx_description
1 polymer ?
#
loop_
_entity_poly.entity_id
_entity_poly.type
_entity_poly.pdbx_seq_one_letter_code
_entity_poly.pdbx_strand_id
1 'polypeptide(L)'
;MTKEELIVLCENYTAGDTETFAKIVTGFLKLRDGNEIELAYGLQATQREILAWKEKIQLPSPYQQIKAVRYIKRRVKYALTIELNSQAIKE
;
A
#
# COMPACT_ATOMS: atom_id res chain seq x y z
N MET A 1 -5.49 11.28 -1.38
CA MET A 1 -5.66 10.01 -0.66
C MET A 1 -4.89 10.12 0.63
N THR A 2 -5.57 10.07 1.77
CA THR A 2 -4.95 10.10 3.10
C THR A 2 -4.55 8.70 3.57
N LYS A 3 -3.89 8.62 4.72
CA LYS A 3 -3.51 7.34 5.34
C LYS A 3 -4.74 6.54 5.77
N GLU A 4 -5.74 7.21 6.33
CA GLU A 4 -7.01 6.64 6.79
C GLU A 4 -7.81 6.09 5.61
N GLU A 5 -7.95 6.88 4.54
CA GLU A 5 -8.64 6.44 3.32
C GLU A 5 -8.00 5.18 2.73
N LEU A 6 -6.67 5.12 2.71
CA LEU A 6 -5.95 3.94 2.23
C LEU A 6 -6.12 2.73 3.16
N ILE A 7 -6.17 2.92 4.48
CA ILE A 7 -6.45 1.85 5.44
C ILE A 7 -7.83 1.26 5.21
N VAL A 8 -8.85 2.11 5.04
CA VAL A 8 -10.24 1.69 4.77
C VAL A 8 -10.31 0.94 3.44
N LEU A 9 -9.60 1.41 2.42
CA LEU A 9 -9.53 0.73 1.13
C LEU A 9 -8.91 -0.66 1.25
N CYS A 10 -7.86 -0.82 2.06
CA CYS A 10 -7.25 -2.12 2.35
C CYS A 10 -8.17 -3.04 3.16
N GLU A 11 -9.04 -2.49 4.02
CA GLU A 11 -9.99 -3.25 4.85
C GLU A 11 -11.15 -3.82 4.04
N ASN A 12 -11.59 -3.11 3.01
CA ASN A 12 -12.67 -3.51 2.12
C ASN A 12 -12.20 -4.26 0.87
N TYR A 13 -10.90 -4.54 0.76
CA TYR A 13 -10.34 -5.19 -0.41
C TYR A 13 -10.78 -6.65 -0.52
N THR A 14 -11.30 -7.03 -1.68
CA THR A 14 -11.62 -8.42 -2.04
C THR A 14 -10.63 -8.93 -3.07
N ALA A 15 -10.12 -10.15 -2.88
CA ALA A 15 -9.13 -10.75 -3.77
C ALA A 15 -9.68 -10.90 -5.19
N GLY A 16 -8.89 -10.48 -6.19
CA GLY A 16 -9.33 -10.45 -7.59
C GLY A 16 -9.97 -9.14 -8.04
N ASP A 17 -10.26 -8.20 -7.12
CA ASP A 17 -10.61 -6.83 -7.47
C ASP A 17 -9.35 -6.07 -7.94
N THR A 18 -9.13 -6.13 -9.25
CA THR A 18 -7.94 -5.57 -9.91
C THR A 18 -7.88 -4.04 -9.80
N GLU A 19 -9.04 -3.38 -9.80
CA GLU A 19 -9.16 -1.93 -9.76
C GLU A 19 -8.83 -1.41 -8.36
N THR A 20 -9.44 -1.99 -7.34
CA THR A 20 -9.15 -1.64 -5.95
C THR A 20 -7.70 -1.97 -5.60
N PHE A 21 -7.17 -3.10 -6.09
CA PHE A 21 -5.76 -3.45 -5.86
C PHE A 21 -4.79 -2.39 -6.41
N ALA A 22 -4.94 -2.01 -7.70
CA ALA A 22 -4.08 -0.99 -8.30
C ALA A 22 -4.25 0.38 -7.61
N LYS A 23 -5.46 0.70 -7.15
CA LYS A 23 -5.74 1.92 -6.37
C LYS A 23 -5.03 1.92 -5.02
N ILE A 24 -4.97 0.78 -4.33
CA ILE A 24 -4.21 0.60 -3.07
C ILE A 24 -2.72 0.80 -3.32
N VAL A 25 -2.15 0.14 -4.33
CA VAL A 25 -0.73 0.29 -4.69
C VAL A 25 -0.41 1.75 -5.02
N THR A 26 -1.21 2.37 -5.88
CA THR A 26 -1.06 3.79 -6.24
C THR A 26 -1.16 4.71 -5.04
N GLY A 27 -2.12 4.45 -4.14
CA GLY A 27 -2.29 5.21 -2.90
C GLY A 27 -1.08 5.14 -1.99
N PHE A 28 -0.52 3.94 -1.81
CA PHE A 28 0.69 3.75 -1.02
C PHE A 28 1.89 4.49 -1.61
N LEU A 29 2.11 4.37 -2.93
CA LEU A 29 3.21 5.07 -3.60
C LEU A 29 3.08 6.59 -3.48
N LYS A 30 1.86 7.14 -3.60
CA LYS A 30 1.62 8.58 -3.38
C LYS A 30 1.97 9.04 -1.97
N LEU A 31 1.73 8.23 -0.94
CA LEU A 31 2.10 8.55 0.44
C LEU A 31 3.62 8.46 0.70
N ARG A 32 4.37 7.87 -0.23
CA ARG A 32 5.82 7.66 -0.14
C ARG A 32 6.58 8.40 -1.23
N ASP A 33 5.98 9.46 -1.79
CA ASP A 33 6.58 10.27 -2.87
C ASP A 33 7.05 9.44 -4.07
N GLY A 34 6.29 8.39 -4.39
CA GLY A 34 6.58 7.48 -5.48
C GLY A 34 7.61 6.40 -5.14
N ASN A 35 8.08 6.25 -3.91
CA ASN A 35 9.13 5.26 -3.58
C ASN A 35 8.65 3.79 -3.74
N GLU A 36 8.87 3.19 -4.91
CA GLU A 36 8.54 1.79 -5.18
C GLU A 36 9.49 0.81 -4.47
N ILE A 37 10.68 1.26 -4.08
CA ILE A 37 11.74 0.42 -3.48
C ILE A 37 11.26 -0.17 -2.15
N GLU A 38 10.62 0.63 -1.30
CA GLU A 38 10.09 0.16 0.00
C GLU A 38 9.07 -0.97 -0.21
N LEU A 39 8.21 -0.82 -1.20
CA LEU A 39 7.15 -1.81 -1.47
C LEU A 39 7.71 -3.07 -2.12
N ALA A 40 8.60 -2.91 -3.10
CA ALA A 40 9.29 -3.99 -3.79
C ALA A 40 10.06 -4.87 -2.80
N TYR A 41 10.89 -4.25 -1.95
CA TYR A 41 11.68 -4.97 -0.94
C TYR A 41 10.79 -5.70 0.07
N GLY A 42 9.76 -5.03 0.60
CA GLY A 42 8.84 -5.62 1.57
C GLY A 42 8.05 -6.81 1.04
N LEU A 43 7.85 -6.89 -0.27
CA LEU A 43 7.07 -7.94 -0.92
C LEU A 43 7.93 -8.98 -1.65
N GLN A 44 9.26 -8.81 -1.65
CA GLN A 44 10.18 -9.61 -2.46
C GLN A 44 9.79 -9.60 -3.95
N ALA A 45 9.34 -8.43 -4.41
CA ALA A 45 9.03 -8.14 -5.80
C ALA A 45 10.09 -7.20 -6.37
N THR A 46 10.14 -7.10 -7.69
CA THR A 46 10.94 -6.11 -8.40
C THR A 46 10.19 -4.78 -8.48
N GLN A 47 10.91 -3.66 -8.61
CA GLN A 47 10.28 -2.34 -8.85
C GLN A 47 9.41 -2.36 -10.11
N ARG A 48 9.86 -3.07 -11.15
CA ARG A 48 9.12 -3.25 -12.41
C ARG A 48 7.77 -3.93 -12.18
N GLU A 49 7.71 -4.95 -11.32
CA GLU A 49 6.44 -5.58 -10.95
C GLU A 49 5.53 -4.59 -10.23
N ILE A 50 6.05 -3.82 -9.26
CA ILE A 50 5.25 -2.80 -8.55
C ILE A 50 4.67 -1.76 -9.53
N LEU A 51 5.46 -1.30 -10.49
CA LEU A 51 4.99 -0.39 -11.54
C LEU A 51 3.93 -1.05 -12.42
N ALA A 52 4.14 -2.31 -12.84
CA ALA A 52 3.15 -3.05 -13.62
C ALA A 52 1.83 -3.24 -12.86
N TRP A 53 1.89 -3.43 -11.53
CA TRP A 53 0.71 -3.54 -10.67
C TRP A 53 -0.07 -2.23 -10.61
N LYS A 54 0.64 -1.11 -10.43
CA LYS A 54 0.08 0.25 -10.44
C LYS A 54 -0.61 0.56 -11.77
N GLU A 55 0.01 0.18 -12.89
CA GLU A 55 -0.48 0.45 -14.24
C GLU A 55 -1.50 -0.59 -14.74
N LYS A 56 -1.84 -1.59 -13.91
CA LYS A 56 -2.75 -2.69 -14.28
C LYS A 56 -2.27 -3.50 -15.50
N ILE A 57 -0.97 -3.46 -15.82
CA ILE A 57 -0.36 -4.20 -16.94
C ILE A 57 -0.24 -5.69 -16.61
N GLN A 58 0.27 -5.97 -15.42
CA GLN A 58 0.43 -7.33 -14.91
C GLN A 58 0.09 -7.30 -13.43
N LEU A 59 -0.75 -8.22 -12.98
CA LEU A 59 -1.14 -8.31 -11.58
C LEU A 59 -0.59 -9.59 -10.97
N PRO A 60 -0.24 -9.57 -9.68
CA PRO A 60 0.24 -10.77 -9.02
C PRO A 60 -0.94 -11.71 -8.75
N SER A 61 -0.66 -12.95 -8.36
CA SER A 61 -1.71 -13.92 -8.01
C SER A 61 -2.64 -13.38 -6.91
N PRO A 62 -3.91 -13.82 -6.82
CA PRO A 62 -4.83 -13.36 -5.76
C PRO A 62 -4.24 -13.49 -4.33
N TYR A 63 -3.48 -14.56 -4.08
CA TYR A 63 -2.75 -14.74 -2.81
C TYR A 63 -1.70 -13.64 -2.57
N GLN A 64 -0.90 -13.32 -3.59
CA GLN A 64 0.08 -12.24 -3.51
C GLN A 64 -0.59 -10.86 -3.41
N GLN A 65 -1.75 -10.65 -4.04
CA GLN A 65 -2.51 -9.41 -3.88
C GLN A 65 -2.94 -9.22 -2.42
N ILE A 66 -3.49 -10.25 -1.77
CA ILE A 66 -3.83 -10.21 -0.34
C ILE A 66 -2.58 -9.93 0.52
N LYS A 67 -1.45 -10.59 0.23
CA LYS A 67 -0.18 -10.35 0.94
C LYS A 67 0.27 -8.89 0.82
N ALA A 68 0.21 -8.33 -0.38
CA ALA A 68 0.56 -6.95 -0.67
C ALA A 68 -0.35 -5.95 0.05
N VAL A 69 -1.67 -6.15 0.00
CA VAL A 69 -2.64 -5.28 0.69
C VAL A 69 -2.43 -5.29 2.21
N ARG A 70 -2.21 -6.47 2.81
CA ARG A 70 -1.93 -6.59 4.24
C ARG A 70 -0.63 -5.88 4.64
N TYR A 71 0.41 -6.01 3.83
CA TYR A 71 1.68 -5.32 4.05
C TYR A 71 1.51 -3.80 4.00
N ILE A 72 0.88 -3.28 2.95
CA ILE A 72 0.60 -1.85 2.77
C ILE A 72 -0.19 -1.30 3.96
N LYS A 73 -1.29 -1.96 4.33
CA LYS A 73 -2.11 -1.58 5.50
C LYS A 73 -1.27 -1.46 6.77
N ARG A 74 -0.39 -2.43 7.04
CA ARG A 74 0.46 -2.43 8.22
C ARG A 74 1.43 -1.25 8.22
N ARG A 75 2.07 -0.95 7.08
CA ARG A 75 3.02 0.18 6.96
C ARG A 75 2.33 1.52 7.15
N VAL A 76 1.13 1.68 6.58
CA VAL A 76 0.34 2.92 6.70
C VAL A 76 -0.15 3.13 8.13
N LYS A 77 -0.67 2.08 8.80
CA LYS A 77 -1.05 2.14 10.22
C LYS A 77 0.13 2.55 11.10
N TYR A 78 1.29 1.94 10.89
CA TYR A 78 2.49 2.25 11.66
C TYR A 78 2.93 3.72 11.49
N ALA A 79 2.93 4.22 10.25
CA ALA A 79 3.26 5.62 9.98
C ALA A 79 2.28 6.58 10.66
N LEU A 80 0.98 6.28 10.58
CA LEU A 80 -0.06 7.08 11.25
C LEU A 80 0.12 7.10 12.77
N THR A 81 0.43 5.95 13.38
CA THR A 81 0.69 5.87 14.83
C THR A 81 1.90 6.71 15.24
N ILE A 82 2.99 6.72 14.45
CA ILE A 82 4.16 7.56 14.76
C ILE A 82 3.79 9.05 14.72
N GLU A 83 3.01 9.47 13.72
CA GLU A 83 2.59 10.87 13.57
C GLU A 83 1.74 11.33 14.74
N LEU A 84 0.74 10.52 15.14
CA LEU A 84 -0.12 10.81 16.29
C LEU A 84 0.67 10.90 17.59
N ASN A 85 1.60 9.98 17.83
CA ASN A 85 2.45 10.01 19.03
C ASN A 85 3.41 11.21 19.02
N SER A 86 3.92 11.60 17.86
CA SER A 86 4.81 12.77 17.72
C SER A 86 4.10 14.09 17.96
N GLN A 87 2.79 14.16 17.71
CA GLN A 87 1.95 15.32 18.02
C GLN A 87 1.64 15.40 19.52
N ALA A 88 1.29 14.28 20.15
CA ALA A 88 0.99 14.21 21.58
C ALA A 88 2.17 14.58 22.51
N ILE A 89 3.41 14.48 22.03
CA ILE A 89 4.62 14.88 22.80
C ILE A 89 4.87 16.40 22.74
N LYS A 90 4.24 17.11 21.79
CA LYS A 90 4.44 18.56 21.58
C LYS A 90 3.37 19.43 22.27
N GLU A 91 2.35 18.81 22.86
CA GLU A 91 1.32 19.45 23.69
C GLU A 91 1.62 19.23 25.18
#